data_AF-A0A1X7RAD5-F1
#
_entry.id   AF-A0A1X7RAD5-F1
#
_cell.length_a   1.000
_cell.length_b   1.000
_cell.length_c   1.000
_cell.angle_alpha   90.00
_cell.angle_beta   90.00
_cell.angle_gamma   90.00
#
_symmetry.space_group_name_H-M   'P 1'
#
loop_
_entity.id
_entity.type
_entity.pdbx_description
1 polymer ?
#
loop_
_entity_poly.entity_id
_entity_poly.type
_entity_poly.pdbx_seq_one_letter_code
_entity_poly.pdbx_strand_id
1 'polypeptide(L)'
;MGGEILKRKWNKYFAYTGDVANYNIEYEDFEYAKHGALVSASFATMVLKNGKKFPKSVCKSAVSNMLINGVVNKYFIEEYKPFWLFSYSILNIPQKNFGSSLQNFSYLEYPMLLASCLRDDSSYKKIMRTGQCDFDVARFALYLGRMDIFDDQLKAAKKRGNFLKHLDFEKEEVIMSDFPLVPIEDIYEPFGDHHPLLKYEELSVTDMLNSEQERGSA
;
A
#
# COMPACT_ATOMS: atom_id res chain seq x y z
N MET A 1 32.79 -30.22 -10.58
CA MET A 1 33.04 -28.82 -10.17
C MET A 1 31.71 -28.08 -10.27
N GLY A 2 30.95 -28.02 -9.19
CA GLY A 2 29.71 -27.25 -9.14
C GLY A 2 30.05 -25.81 -8.76
N GLY A 3 29.98 -24.89 -9.72
CA GLY A 3 30.12 -23.47 -9.42
C GLY A 3 28.90 -23.01 -8.64
N GLU A 4 29.10 -22.49 -7.43
CA GLU A 4 28.08 -21.71 -6.74
C GLU A 4 27.75 -20.49 -7.60
N ILE A 5 26.63 -20.56 -8.31
CA ILE A 5 26.09 -19.38 -8.97
C ILE A 5 25.74 -18.40 -7.83
N LEU A 6 26.39 -17.24 -7.84
CA LEU A 6 26.11 -16.07 -6.98
C LEU A 6 24.67 -15.57 -7.24
N LYS A 7 23.68 -16.31 -6.72
CA LYS A 7 22.24 -16.16 -7.01
C LYS A 7 21.55 -15.04 -6.23
N ARG A 8 22.17 -14.49 -5.18
CA ARG A 8 21.53 -13.55 -4.25
C ARG A 8 21.45 -12.09 -4.69
N LYS A 9 22.39 -11.57 -5.52
CA LYS A 9 22.43 -10.11 -5.81
C LYS A 9 21.55 -9.68 -7.00
N TRP A 10 21.43 -10.51 -8.03
CA TRP A 10 20.70 -10.16 -9.25
C TRP A 10 19.18 -10.13 -9.07
N ASN A 11 18.64 -11.04 -8.25
CA ASN A 11 17.19 -11.13 -8.00
C ASN A 11 16.62 -9.83 -7.38
N LYS A 12 17.38 -9.25 -6.42
CA LYS A 12 17.07 -7.96 -5.80
C LYS A 12 17.07 -6.83 -6.82
N TYR A 13 18.10 -6.75 -7.66
CA TYR A 13 18.23 -5.70 -8.68
C TYR A 13 17.07 -5.74 -9.68
N PHE A 14 16.75 -6.92 -10.24
CA PHE A 14 15.66 -7.05 -11.22
C PHE A 14 14.28 -6.78 -10.61
N ALA A 15 14.07 -7.16 -9.36
CA ALA A 15 12.86 -6.76 -8.65
C ALA A 15 12.80 -5.24 -8.44
N TYR A 16 13.91 -4.57 -8.16
CA TYR A 16 13.96 -3.12 -7.99
C TYR A 16 13.67 -2.36 -9.29
N THR A 17 14.20 -2.82 -10.42
CA THR A 17 13.97 -2.21 -11.73
C THR A 17 12.64 -2.64 -12.36
N GLY A 18 11.96 -3.64 -11.78
CA GLY A 18 10.75 -4.22 -12.36
C GLY A 18 11.01 -5.04 -13.63
N ASP A 19 12.24 -5.54 -13.81
CA ASP A 19 12.69 -6.33 -14.95
C ASP A 19 12.20 -7.78 -14.83
N VAL A 20 11.05 -8.04 -15.45
CA VAL A 20 10.39 -9.36 -15.48
C VAL A 20 11.21 -10.39 -16.26
N ALA A 21 11.93 -9.98 -17.30
CA ALA A 21 12.58 -10.92 -18.21
C ALA A 21 13.74 -11.65 -17.52
N ASN A 22 14.41 -10.96 -16.60
CA ASN A 22 15.57 -11.48 -15.88
C ASN A 22 15.26 -11.90 -14.43
N TYR A 23 14.06 -11.61 -13.93
CA TYR A 23 13.62 -12.05 -12.60
C TYR A 23 13.32 -13.56 -12.58
N ASN A 24 13.95 -14.30 -11.67
CA ASN A 24 13.74 -15.73 -11.52
C ASN A 24 12.93 -16.04 -10.25
N ILE A 25 11.68 -16.46 -10.47
CA ILE A 25 10.67 -16.78 -9.45
C ILE A 25 11.06 -18.00 -8.60
N GLU A 26 11.95 -18.87 -9.08
CA GLU A 26 12.40 -20.05 -8.31
C GLU A 26 13.26 -19.66 -7.11
N TYR A 27 13.75 -18.42 -7.06
CA TYR A 27 14.40 -17.87 -5.90
C TYR A 27 13.32 -17.33 -4.95
N GLU A 28 13.01 -18.10 -3.90
CA GLU A 28 11.99 -17.79 -2.86
C GLU A 28 12.31 -16.56 -1.98
N ASP A 29 13.15 -15.65 -2.48
CA ASP A 29 13.51 -14.38 -1.84
C ASP A 29 12.50 -13.28 -2.23
N PHE A 30 11.33 -13.35 -1.59
CA PHE A 30 10.13 -12.61 -1.98
C PHE A 30 10.04 -11.19 -1.39
N GLU A 31 10.94 -10.80 -0.49
CA GLU A 31 10.98 -9.44 0.08
C GLU A 31 11.14 -8.39 -1.04
N TYR A 32 11.97 -8.68 -2.04
CA TYR A 32 12.19 -7.79 -3.18
C TYR A 32 11.07 -7.85 -4.22
N ALA A 33 10.42 -9.00 -4.39
CA ALA A 33 9.30 -9.17 -5.32
C ALA A 33 8.15 -8.21 -5.01
N LYS A 34 7.95 -7.89 -3.72
CA LYS A 34 7.00 -6.88 -3.25
C LYS A 34 7.28 -5.52 -3.91
N HIS A 35 8.54 -5.09 -3.92
CA HIS A 35 8.93 -3.83 -4.56
C HIS A 35 8.70 -3.87 -6.08
N GLY A 36 9.14 -4.93 -6.75
CA GLY A 36 8.93 -5.10 -8.20
C GLY A 36 7.47 -5.03 -8.60
N ALA A 37 6.60 -5.68 -7.82
CA ALA A 37 5.16 -5.59 -7.99
C ALA A 37 4.60 -4.17 -7.79
N LEU A 38 5.22 -3.34 -6.94
CA LEU A 38 4.81 -1.96 -6.70
C LEU A 38 5.29 -0.95 -7.75
N VAL A 39 6.38 -1.23 -8.47
CA VAL A 39 6.97 -0.30 -9.46
C VAL A 39 6.67 -0.65 -10.92
N SER A 40 6.32 -1.90 -11.25
CA SER A 40 6.10 -2.34 -12.62
C SER A 40 4.79 -3.12 -12.79
N ALA A 41 3.90 -2.63 -13.66
CA ALA A 41 2.63 -3.29 -13.98
C ALA A 41 2.83 -4.68 -14.64
N SER A 42 3.88 -4.82 -15.44
CA SER A 42 4.27 -6.10 -16.03
C SER A 42 4.70 -7.10 -14.95
N PHE A 43 5.44 -6.62 -13.94
CA PHE A 43 5.88 -7.43 -12.81
C PHE A 43 4.70 -7.82 -11.91
N ALA A 44 3.81 -6.88 -11.61
CA ALA A 44 2.55 -7.16 -10.92
C ALA A 44 1.72 -8.24 -11.64
N THR A 45 1.64 -8.15 -12.97
CA THR A 45 0.95 -9.16 -13.80
C THR A 45 1.63 -10.53 -13.70
N MET A 46 2.96 -10.58 -13.74
CA MET A 46 3.73 -11.82 -13.57
C MET A 46 3.47 -12.46 -12.20
N VAL A 47 3.50 -11.66 -11.13
CA VAL A 47 3.20 -12.11 -9.76
C VAL A 47 1.82 -12.74 -9.70
N LEU A 48 0.79 -12.06 -10.19
CA LEU A 48 -0.59 -12.55 -10.10
C LEU A 48 -0.84 -13.79 -10.96
N LYS A 49 -0.22 -13.88 -12.14
CA LYS A 49 -0.24 -15.11 -12.97
C LYS A 49 0.39 -16.30 -12.25
N ASN A 50 1.33 -16.04 -11.35
CA ASN A 50 2.04 -17.05 -10.57
C ASN A 50 1.67 -16.99 -9.08
N GLY A 51 0.45 -16.53 -8.74
CA GLY A 51 0.09 -16.21 -7.35
C GLY A 51 0.23 -17.36 -6.34
N LYS A 52 0.27 -18.62 -6.79
CA LYS A 52 0.57 -19.80 -5.95
C LYS A 52 2.04 -19.91 -5.52
N LYS A 53 2.96 -19.28 -6.26
CA LYS A 53 4.39 -19.26 -5.99
C LYS A 53 4.81 -18.08 -5.12
N PHE A 54 3.96 -17.07 -4.96
CA PHE A 54 4.26 -15.86 -4.21
C PHE A 54 3.51 -15.81 -2.88
N PRO A 55 4.11 -15.24 -1.82
CA PRO A 55 3.40 -14.91 -0.61
C PRO A 55 2.22 -13.98 -0.89
N LYS A 56 1.13 -14.11 -0.12
CA LYS A 56 -0.06 -13.26 -0.26
C LYS A 56 0.28 -11.77 -0.19
N SER A 57 1.25 -11.36 0.64
CA SER A 57 1.70 -9.97 0.76
C SER A 57 2.27 -9.38 -0.55
N VAL A 58 2.96 -10.18 -1.35
CA VAL A 58 3.47 -9.78 -2.68
C VAL A 58 2.31 -9.67 -3.68
N CYS A 59 1.40 -10.64 -3.67
CA CYS A 59 0.19 -10.61 -4.50
C CYS A 59 -0.71 -9.41 -4.18
N LYS A 60 -0.90 -9.08 -2.89
CA LYS A 60 -1.60 -7.87 -2.43
C LYS A 60 -0.98 -6.61 -3.05
N SER A 61 0.36 -6.51 -3.05
CA SER A 61 1.08 -5.38 -3.63
C SER A 61 0.91 -5.30 -5.16
N ALA A 62 0.88 -6.45 -5.83
CA ALA A 62 0.59 -6.52 -7.27
C ALA A 62 -0.84 -6.08 -7.60
N VAL A 63 -1.85 -6.47 -6.81
CA VAL A 63 -3.24 -6.00 -6.98
C VAL A 63 -3.31 -4.48 -6.82
N SER A 64 -2.64 -3.94 -5.80
CA SER A 64 -2.58 -2.48 -5.59
C SER A 64 -1.98 -1.76 -6.81
N ASN A 65 -0.88 -2.25 -7.37
CA ASN A 65 -0.28 -1.65 -8.56
C ASN A 65 -1.19 -1.74 -9.80
N MET A 66 -1.86 -2.88 -10.02
CA MET A 66 -2.83 -3.02 -11.12
C MET A 66 -3.96 -2.00 -11.01
N LEU A 67 -4.52 -1.84 -9.80
CA LEU A 67 -5.56 -0.86 -9.52
C LEU A 67 -5.09 0.57 -9.75
N ILE A 68 -3.87 0.89 -9.29
CA ILE A 68 -3.26 2.19 -9.50
C ILE A 68 -3.16 2.54 -10.99
N ASN A 69 -2.83 1.55 -11.82
CA ASN A 69 -2.70 1.67 -13.26
C ASN A 69 -4.04 1.53 -14.01
N GLY A 70 -5.19 1.59 -13.33
CA GLY A 70 -6.50 1.55 -13.99
C GLY A 70 -7.00 0.16 -14.38
N VAL A 71 -6.30 -0.91 -13.98
CA VAL A 71 -6.70 -2.28 -14.32
C VAL A 71 -7.51 -2.87 -13.17
N VAL A 72 -8.83 -2.94 -13.37
CA VAL A 72 -9.78 -3.47 -12.37
C VAL A 72 -10.10 -4.94 -12.67
N ASN A 73 -9.71 -5.84 -11.76
CA ASN A 73 -10.07 -7.26 -11.83
C ASN A 73 -10.76 -7.70 -10.53
N LYS A 74 -12.08 -7.96 -10.61
CA LYS A 74 -12.90 -8.31 -9.45
C LYS A 74 -12.41 -9.56 -8.71
N TYR A 75 -11.94 -10.57 -9.45
CA TYR A 75 -11.46 -11.82 -8.86
C TYR A 75 -10.24 -11.58 -7.97
N PHE A 76 -9.23 -10.86 -8.46
CA PHE A 76 -8.02 -10.57 -7.66
C PHE A 76 -8.30 -9.64 -6.47
N ILE A 77 -9.22 -8.69 -6.65
CA ILE A 77 -9.68 -7.80 -5.60
C ILE A 77 -10.30 -8.62 -4.46
N GLU A 78 -11.21 -9.55 -4.75
CA GLU A 78 -11.82 -10.41 -3.73
C GLU A 78 -10.86 -11.43 -3.12
N GLU A 79 -9.96 -12.02 -3.92
CA GLU A 79 -9.02 -13.04 -3.47
C GLU A 79 -7.97 -12.50 -2.48
N TYR A 80 -7.48 -11.28 -2.72
CA TYR A 80 -6.35 -10.72 -1.98
C TYR A 80 -6.74 -9.63 -0.98
N LYS A 81 -8.04 -9.37 -0.74
CA LYS A 81 -8.46 -8.42 0.29
C LYS A 81 -8.07 -8.89 1.71
N PRO A 82 -7.75 -7.95 2.62
CA PRO A 82 -7.51 -6.54 2.34
C PRO A 82 -6.09 -6.33 1.80
N PHE A 83 -5.97 -5.32 0.93
CA PHE A 83 -4.70 -4.87 0.38
C PHE A 83 -4.65 -3.35 0.43
N TRP A 84 -3.43 -2.84 0.44
CA TRP A 84 -3.20 -1.43 0.66
C TRP A 84 -2.82 -0.72 -0.62
N LEU A 85 -3.52 0.38 -0.87
CA LEU A 85 -3.02 1.39 -1.79
C LEU A 85 -2.00 2.24 -1.00
N PHE A 86 -0.84 1.66 -0.69
CA PHE A 86 0.31 2.36 -0.12
C PHE A 86 1.46 2.24 -1.13
N SER A 87 1.49 3.11 -2.13
CA SER A 87 2.71 3.34 -2.90
C SER A 87 2.71 4.72 -3.54
N TYR A 88 3.91 5.26 -3.73
CA TYR A 88 4.16 6.53 -4.41
C TYR A 88 3.50 6.60 -5.81
N SER A 89 3.10 5.49 -6.43
CA SER A 89 2.44 5.46 -7.74
C SER A 89 0.95 5.81 -7.72
N ILE A 90 0.30 5.93 -6.56
CA ILE A 90 -1.11 6.37 -6.42
C ILE A 90 -1.31 7.82 -6.91
N LEU A 91 -0.22 8.55 -7.12
CA LEU A 91 -0.20 9.88 -7.74
C LEU A 91 -0.93 9.92 -9.09
N ASN A 92 -1.06 8.79 -9.80
CA ASN A 92 -1.61 8.75 -11.16
C ASN A 92 -2.99 8.10 -11.33
N ILE A 93 -3.70 7.71 -10.26
CA ILE A 93 -5.04 7.12 -10.39
C ILE A 93 -6.01 8.17 -10.98
N PRO A 94 -6.48 8.04 -12.24
CA PRO A 94 -7.38 9.02 -12.84
C PRO A 94 -8.78 8.78 -12.29
N GLN A 95 -9.16 9.53 -11.26
CA GLN A 95 -10.45 9.35 -10.58
C GLN A 95 -11.67 9.46 -11.50
N LYS A 96 -11.54 10.15 -12.64
CA LYS A 96 -12.60 10.26 -13.66
C LYS A 96 -13.06 8.90 -14.21
N ASN A 97 -12.25 7.84 -14.10
CA ASN A 97 -12.54 6.53 -14.70
C ASN A 97 -12.98 5.44 -13.71
N PHE A 98 -12.99 5.70 -12.40
CA PHE A 98 -13.31 4.67 -11.40
C PHE A 98 -14.72 4.73 -10.82
N GLY A 99 -15.43 5.84 -11.09
CA GLY A 99 -16.69 6.18 -10.42
C GLY A 99 -17.71 5.03 -10.38
N SER A 100 -17.85 4.24 -11.45
CA SER A 100 -18.80 3.11 -11.48
C SER A 100 -18.16 1.75 -11.17
N SER A 101 -16.90 1.53 -11.52
CA SER A 101 -16.26 0.22 -11.39
C SER A 101 -15.86 -0.12 -9.95
N LEU A 102 -15.47 0.88 -9.15
CA LEU A 102 -15.09 0.67 -7.74
C LEU A 102 -16.23 0.89 -6.75
N GLN A 103 -17.37 1.44 -7.18
CA GLN A 103 -18.57 1.57 -6.33
C GLN A 103 -19.05 0.23 -5.75
N ASN A 104 -18.77 -0.88 -6.45
CA ASN A 104 -19.09 -2.23 -5.98
C ASN A 104 -18.15 -2.74 -4.87
N PHE A 105 -17.07 -2.02 -4.57
CA PHE A 105 -16.06 -2.40 -3.60
C PHE A 105 -15.96 -1.33 -2.51
N SER A 106 -17.03 -1.21 -1.70
CA SER A 106 -17.12 -0.22 -0.61
C SER A 106 -15.91 -0.27 0.35
N TYR A 107 -15.33 -1.45 0.55
CA TYR A 107 -14.16 -1.63 1.40
C TYR A 107 -12.88 -0.97 0.88
N LEU A 108 -12.82 -0.57 -0.39
CA LEU A 108 -11.70 0.16 -0.97
C LEU A 108 -11.73 1.66 -0.66
N GLU A 109 -12.84 2.17 -0.15
CA GLU A 109 -12.98 3.58 0.23
C GLU A 109 -11.93 3.97 1.28
N TYR A 110 -11.76 3.15 2.33
CA TYR A 110 -10.80 3.42 3.38
C TYR A 110 -9.33 3.40 2.89
N PRO A 111 -8.84 2.36 2.19
CA PRO A 111 -7.49 2.38 1.60
C PRO A 111 -7.28 3.56 0.65
N MET A 112 -8.31 3.98 -0.09
CA MET A 112 -8.25 5.15 -0.97
C MET A 112 -8.17 6.47 -0.17
N LEU A 113 -8.85 6.59 0.96
CA LEU A 113 -8.75 7.75 1.85
C LEU A 113 -7.35 7.86 2.45
N LEU A 114 -6.80 6.76 2.97
CA LEU A 114 -5.41 6.75 3.47
C LEU A 114 -4.39 7.10 2.39
N ALA A 115 -4.56 6.56 1.18
CA ALA A 115 -3.75 6.93 0.04
C ALA A 115 -3.86 8.43 -0.32
N SER A 116 -5.05 9.03 -0.13
CA SER A 116 -5.26 10.44 -0.43
C SER A 116 -4.52 11.39 0.51
N CYS A 117 -4.19 10.96 1.73
CA CYS A 117 -3.35 11.71 2.66
C CYS A 117 -1.94 11.96 2.09
N LEU A 118 -1.46 11.08 1.21
CA LEU A 118 -0.17 11.20 0.52
C LEU A 118 -0.26 12.01 -0.80
N ARG A 119 -1.47 12.41 -1.25
CA ARG A 119 -1.71 13.09 -2.54
C ARG A 119 -2.07 14.57 -2.37
N ASP A 120 -2.13 15.31 -3.47
CA ASP A 120 -2.57 16.71 -3.52
C ASP A 120 -3.93 17.00 -2.85
N ASP A 121 -4.18 18.29 -2.58
CA ASP A 121 -5.33 18.84 -1.84
C ASP A 121 -6.71 18.55 -2.47
N SER A 122 -6.77 17.95 -3.67
CA SER A 122 -8.03 17.70 -4.39
C SER A 122 -8.51 16.25 -4.31
N SER A 123 -7.61 15.31 -4.02
CA SER A 123 -7.89 13.87 -4.14
C SER A 123 -8.82 13.37 -3.04
N TYR A 124 -8.60 13.85 -1.81
CA TYR A 124 -9.42 13.54 -0.64
C TYR A 124 -10.89 13.96 -0.81
N LYS A 125 -11.14 15.20 -1.26
CA LYS A 125 -12.50 15.75 -1.45
C LYS A 125 -13.37 14.98 -2.44
N LYS A 126 -12.74 14.26 -3.38
CA LYS A 126 -13.45 13.48 -4.39
C LYS A 126 -13.79 12.06 -3.92
N ILE A 127 -13.06 11.54 -2.92
CA ILE A 127 -13.25 10.19 -2.36
C ILE A 127 -14.16 10.25 -1.14
N MET A 128 -13.96 11.23 -0.26
CA MET A 128 -14.62 11.32 1.02
C MET A 128 -16.13 11.60 0.88
N ARG A 129 -16.94 10.79 1.58
CA ARG A 129 -18.38 11.04 1.72
C ARG A 129 -18.65 11.96 2.90
N THR A 130 -19.59 12.87 2.72
CA THR A 130 -19.98 13.84 3.75
C THR A 130 -20.37 13.15 5.06
N GLY A 131 -19.71 13.55 6.15
CA GLY A 131 -20.02 13.07 7.50
C GLY A 131 -19.40 11.72 7.87
N GLN A 132 -18.56 11.14 7.02
CA GLN A 132 -17.73 10.00 7.40
C GLN A 132 -16.44 10.48 8.07
N CYS A 133 -16.05 9.79 9.14
CA CYS A 133 -14.78 9.98 9.82
C CYS A 133 -14.15 8.63 10.12
N ASP A 134 -12.83 8.56 10.02
CA ASP A 134 -12.04 7.39 10.33
C ASP A 134 -10.80 7.77 11.15
N PHE A 135 -10.55 6.97 12.19
CA PHE A 135 -9.47 7.16 13.14
C PHE A 135 -8.09 7.14 12.50
N ASP A 136 -7.81 6.14 11.66
CA ASP A 136 -6.49 5.95 11.06
C ASP A 136 -6.22 6.99 9.98
N VAL A 137 -7.27 7.37 9.22
CA VAL A 137 -7.18 8.48 8.24
C VAL A 137 -6.82 9.78 8.94
N ALA A 138 -7.50 10.10 10.06
CA ALA A 138 -7.20 11.31 10.85
C ALA A 138 -5.77 11.28 11.41
N ARG A 139 -5.37 10.17 12.05
CA ARG A 139 -4.03 10.04 12.63
C ARG A 139 -2.93 10.13 11.59
N PHE A 140 -3.11 9.47 10.44
CA PHE A 140 -2.14 9.49 9.37
C PHE A 140 -2.04 10.88 8.73
N ALA A 141 -3.16 11.58 8.54
CA ALA A 141 -3.17 12.96 8.08
C ALA A 141 -2.44 13.90 9.07
N LEU A 142 -2.69 13.76 10.37
CA LEU A 142 -1.99 14.52 11.41
C LEU A 142 -0.48 14.28 11.37
N TYR A 143 -0.07 13.01 11.28
CA TYR A 143 1.34 12.63 11.19
C TYR A 143 2.04 13.22 9.96
N LEU A 144 1.34 13.28 8.82
CA LEU A 144 1.85 13.87 7.57
C LEU A 144 1.73 15.40 7.51
N GLY A 145 1.18 16.06 8.55
CA GLY A 145 0.95 17.51 8.55
C GLY A 145 -0.18 17.97 7.63
N ARG A 146 -1.07 17.07 7.21
CA ARG A 146 -2.22 17.32 6.34
C ARG A 146 -3.43 17.81 7.14
N MET A 147 -3.30 19.03 7.65
CA MET A 147 -4.30 19.65 8.51
C MET A 147 -5.66 19.84 7.82
N ASP A 148 -5.67 20.02 6.49
CA ASP A 148 -6.90 20.10 5.69
C ASP A 148 -7.76 18.84 5.80
N ILE A 149 -7.12 17.66 5.80
CA ILE A 149 -7.79 16.36 5.95
C ILE A 149 -8.09 16.09 7.42
N PHE A 150 -7.12 16.33 8.30
CA PHE A 150 -7.27 16.10 9.74
C PHE A 150 -8.43 16.90 10.34
N ASP A 151 -8.52 18.20 10.06
CA ASP A 151 -9.55 19.08 10.62
C ASP A 151 -10.95 18.66 10.16
N ASP A 152 -11.08 18.21 8.92
CA ASP A 152 -12.34 17.74 8.36
C ASP A 152 -12.79 16.41 9.00
N GLN A 153 -11.86 15.46 9.13
CA GLN A 153 -12.10 14.20 9.86
C GLN A 153 -12.47 14.45 11.33
N LEU A 154 -11.76 15.37 12.01
CA LEU A 154 -12.01 15.75 13.40
C LEU A 154 -13.37 16.43 13.56
N LYS A 155 -13.76 17.30 12.64
CA LYS A 155 -15.08 17.95 12.65
C LYS A 155 -16.20 16.93 12.47
N ALA A 156 -16.04 15.97 11.57
CA ALA A 156 -16.98 14.88 11.39
C ALA A 156 -17.09 14.00 12.64
N ALA A 157 -15.96 13.63 13.25
CA ALA A 157 -15.95 12.86 14.50
C ALA A 157 -16.60 13.61 15.66
N LYS A 158 -16.33 14.92 15.84
CA LYS A 158 -16.98 15.75 16.86
C LYS A 158 -18.50 15.81 16.70
N LYS A 159 -19.00 15.87 15.47
CA LYS A 159 -20.44 15.82 15.20
C LYS A 159 -21.05 14.46 15.54
N ARG A 160 -20.29 13.39 15.37
CA ARG A 160 -20.69 12.00 15.65
C ARG A 160 -20.53 11.59 17.11
N GLY A 161 -19.56 12.18 17.81
CA GLY A 161 -19.14 11.84 19.18
C GLY A 161 -17.97 10.86 19.27
N ASN A 162 -17.46 10.34 18.15
CA ASN A 162 -16.37 9.36 18.08
C ASN A 162 -15.83 9.24 16.65
N PHE A 163 -14.65 8.64 16.52
CA PHE A 163 -14.16 8.10 15.24
C PHE A 163 -14.68 6.68 15.02
N LEU A 164 -14.75 6.28 13.76
CA LEU A 164 -14.86 4.88 13.38
C LEU A 164 -13.48 4.32 13.10
N LYS A 165 -13.29 3.03 13.32
CA LYS A 165 -12.11 2.29 12.86
C LYS A 165 -12.55 1.25 11.84
N HIS A 166 -12.19 1.45 10.58
CA HIS A 166 -12.55 0.52 9.50
C HIS A 166 -11.53 -0.59 9.29
N LEU A 167 -10.43 -0.57 10.06
CA LEU A 167 -9.34 -1.51 9.86
C LEU A 167 -8.74 -2.04 11.15
N ASP A 168 -8.49 -3.34 11.14
CA ASP A 168 -7.60 -3.99 12.08
C ASP A 168 -6.24 -4.26 11.40
N PHE A 169 -5.25 -3.40 11.67
CA PHE A 169 -3.89 -3.56 11.16
C PHE A 169 -3.19 -4.81 11.69
N GLU A 170 -3.51 -5.25 12.91
CA GLU A 170 -2.88 -6.41 13.54
C GLU A 170 -3.35 -7.71 12.91
N LYS A 171 -4.64 -7.77 12.56
CA LYS A 171 -5.25 -8.92 11.88
C LYS A 171 -5.17 -8.86 10.36
N GLU A 172 -4.75 -7.72 9.80
CA GLU A 172 -4.90 -7.40 8.38
C GLU A 172 -6.32 -7.66 7.88
N GLU A 173 -7.32 -7.05 8.53
CA GLU A 173 -8.74 -7.22 8.20
C GLU A 173 -9.43 -5.86 8.00
N VAL A 174 -10.31 -5.79 6.99
CA VAL A 174 -11.25 -4.66 6.86
C VAL A 174 -12.52 -5.01 7.63
N ILE A 175 -12.90 -4.14 8.55
CA ILE A 175 -14.13 -4.26 9.32
C ILE A 175 -15.24 -3.75 8.42
N MET A 176 -16.21 -4.59 8.08
CA MET A 176 -17.28 -4.27 7.13
C MET A 176 -18.59 -3.85 7.79
N SER A 177 -18.78 -4.21 9.06
CA SER A 177 -19.94 -3.85 9.88
C SER A 177 -19.49 -3.64 11.31
N ASP A 178 -20.32 -2.95 12.11
CA ASP A 178 -20.12 -2.77 13.55
C ASP A 178 -18.75 -2.17 13.90
N PHE A 179 -18.38 -1.12 13.15
CA PHE A 179 -17.10 -0.42 13.31
C PHE A 179 -16.82 -0.06 14.77
N PRO A 180 -15.66 -0.44 15.31
CA PRO A 180 -15.23 0.01 16.63
C PRO A 180 -15.29 1.54 16.71
N LEU A 181 -15.88 2.02 17.81
CA LEU A 181 -15.94 3.43 18.12
C LEU A 181 -14.68 3.79 18.91
N VAL A 182 -13.90 4.71 18.37
CA VAL A 182 -12.67 5.19 19.00
C VAL A 182 -12.91 6.59 19.58
N PRO A 183 -12.58 6.82 20.85
CA PRO A 183 -12.62 8.15 21.47
C PRO A 183 -11.84 9.19 20.64
N ILE A 184 -12.27 10.45 20.70
CA ILE A 184 -11.68 11.53 19.88
C ILE A 184 -10.26 11.88 20.36
N GLU A 185 -10.00 11.64 21.64
CA GLU A 185 -8.80 12.00 22.37
C GLU A 185 -7.62 11.13 21.95
N ASP A 186 -7.90 9.88 21.57
CA ASP A 186 -6.92 8.87 21.19
C ASP A 186 -6.21 9.20 19.87
N ILE A 187 -6.70 10.17 19.08
CA ILE A 187 -6.05 10.56 17.81
C ILE A 187 -4.67 11.19 18.00
N TYR A 188 -4.41 11.74 19.19
CA TYR A 188 -3.14 12.39 19.50
C TYR A 188 -2.10 11.40 20.04
N GLU A 189 -2.48 10.14 20.25
CA GLU A 189 -1.51 9.12 20.60
C GLU A 189 -0.49 8.97 19.45
N PRO A 190 0.81 8.90 19.76
CA PRO A 190 1.82 8.66 18.75
C PRO A 190 1.62 7.28 18.13
N PHE A 191 1.98 7.12 16.86
CA PHE A 191 2.09 5.80 16.27
C PHE A 191 3.15 5.00 17.02
N GLY A 192 2.88 3.73 17.32
CA GLY A 192 3.87 2.84 17.90
C GLY A 192 5.06 2.62 16.97
N ASP A 193 6.19 2.22 17.54
CA ASP A 193 7.36 1.82 16.77
C ASP A 193 6.97 0.74 15.75
N HIS A 194 7.39 0.93 14.50
CA HIS A 194 7.08 0.02 13.38
C HIS A 194 5.60 -0.10 12.98
N HIS A 195 4.76 0.90 13.27
CA HIS A 195 3.37 0.91 12.84
C HIS A 195 3.22 0.61 11.34
N PRO A 196 2.29 -0.26 10.88
CA PRO A 196 2.20 -0.67 9.48
C PRO A 196 2.03 0.47 8.45
N LEU A 197 1.41 1.59 8.85
CA LEU A 197 1.32 2.80 8.01
C LEU A 197 2.64 3.54 7.85
N LEU A 198 3.54 3.41 8.84
CA LEU A 198 4.83 4.07 8.89
C LEU A 198 5.98 3.14 8.50
N LYS A 199 5.72 1.82 8.48
CA LYS A 199 6.66 0.78 8.05
C LYS A 199 6.73 0.73 6.53
N TYR A 200 7.14 1.85 5.93
CA TYR A 200 7.78 1.80 4.64
C TYR A 200 9.20 1.33 4.85
N GLU A 201 9.49 0.10 4.44
CA GLU A 201 10.87 -0.25 4.13
C GLU A 201 11.28 0.59 2.92
N GLU A 202 11.78 1.79 3.18
CA GLU A 202 12.75 2.40 2.30
C GLU A 202 13.95 1.46 2.28
N LEU A 203 13.94 0.49 1.36
CA LEU A 203 15.15 -0.24 1.01
C LEU A 203 16.14 0.81 0.51
N SER A 204 17.06 1.20 1.39
CA SER A 204 18.07 2.23 1.18
C SER A 204 18.83 1.95 -0.12
N VAL A 205 18.69 2.85 -1.09
CA VAL A 205 19.48 2.85 -2.32
C VAL A 205 20.97 2.92 -1.99
N THR A 206 21.32 3.58 -0.89
CA THR A 206 22.67 3.68 -0.33
C THR A 206 23.22 2.32 0.10
N ASP A 207 22.40 1.46 0.71
CA ASP A 207 22.82 0.11 1.12
C ASP A 207 23.09 -0.77 -0.10
N MET A 208 22.41 -0.51 -1.22
CA MET A 208 22.64 -1.20 -2.49
C MET A 208 23.94 -0.72 -3.17
N LEU A 209 24.14 0.59 -3.27
CA LEU A 209 25.33 1.19 -3.91
C LEU A 209 26.62 0.92 -3.12
N ASN A 210 26.56 0.95 -1.78
CA ASN A 210 27.71 0.64 -0.94
C ASN A 210 28.15 -0.83 -1.07
N SER A 211 27.20 -1.74 -1.33
CA SER A 211 27.50 -3.15 -1.61
C SER A 211 28.20 -3.41 -2.95
N GLU A 212 28.24 -2.41 -3.83
CA GLU A 212 28.99 -2.40 -5.09
C GLU A 212 30.38 -1.77 -4.94
N GLN A 213 30.52 -0.70 -4.12
CA GLN A 213 31.82 -0.05 -3.88
C GLN A 213 32.81 -0.92 -3.12
N GLU A 214 32.37 -1.76 -2.19
CA GLU A 214 33.23 -2.74 -1.50
C GLU A 214 33.81 -3.82 -2.44
N ARG A 215 33.37 -3.88 -3.72
CA ARG A 215 33.86 -4.82 -4.73
C ARG A 215 34.78 -4.20 -5.78
N GLY A 216 34.98 -2.88 -5.76
CA GLY A 216 35.98 -2.22 -6.60
C GLY A 216 37.41 -2.30 -6.07
N SER A 217 37.60 -2.90 -4.89
CA SER A 217 38.85 -2.89 -4.13
C SER A 217 39.44 -4.28 -3.87
N ALA A 218 39.05 -5.30 -4.64
CA ALA A 218 39.58 -6.67 -4.54
C ALA A 218 40.12 -7.17 -5.89
#